data_AF-A0A519DA41-F1
#
_entry.id   AF-A0A519DA41-F1
#
_cell.length_a   1.000
_cell.length_b   1.000
_cell.length_c   1.000
_cell.angle_alpha   90.00
_cell.angle_beta   90.00
_cell.angle_gamma   90.00
#
_symmetry.space_group_name_H-M   'P 1'
#
loop_
_entity.id
_entity.type
_entity.pdbx_description
1 polymer ?
#
loop_
_entity_poly.entity_id
_entity_poly.type
_entity_poly.pdbx_seq_one_letter_code
_entity_poly.pdbx_strand_id
1 'polypeptide(L)' 'MDPEVACHVPKCTEFADTALGGRSIAFDNAVDVWENIPEGPRRVKVCRTHYKEWKKSKKDDETEWS' A
#
# COMPACT_ATOMS: atom_id res chain seq x y z
N MET A 1 15.49 6.45 16.80
CA MET A 1 15.44 5.22 15.99
C MET A 1 13.97 4.99 15.71
N ASP A 2 13.53 5.49 14.56
CA ASP A 2 12.15 5.32 14.10
C ASP A 2 11.91 3.84 13.82
N PRO A 3 10.79 3.26 14.30
CA PRO A 3 10.53 1.84 14.13
C PRO A 3 10.36 1.53 12.65
N GLU A 4 11.21 0.66 12.13
CA GLU A 4 11.18 0.18 10.75
C GLU A 4 9.82 -0.49 10.50
N VAL A 5 8.92 0.17 9.78
CA VAL A 5 7.58 -0.37 9.52
C VAL A 5 7.63 -1.19 8.26
N ALA A 6 7.49 -2.51 8.39
CA ALA A 6 7.37 -3.39 7.23
C ALA A 6 6.11 -3.07 6.40
N CYS A 7 6.22 -3.20 5.08
CA CYS A 7 5.07 -3.13 4.19
C CYS A 7 4.08 -4.26 4.55
N HIS A 8 2.79 -3.91 4.63
CA HIS A 8 1.74 -4.89 4.88
C HIS A 8 1.32 -5.69 3.63
N VAL A 9 1.86 -5.37 2.45
CA VAL A 9 1.50 -6.10 1.24
C VAL A 9 2.14 -7.49 1.25
N PRO A 10 1.35 -8.57 1.10
CA PRO A 10 1.87 -9.93 0.96
C PRO A 10 2.84 -10.00 -0.23
N LYS A 11 4.03 -10.58 -0.01
CA LYS A 11 5.18 -10.62 -0.95
C LYS A 11 6.05 -9.36 -1.02
N CYS A 12 5.75 -8.31 -0.26
CA CYS A 12 6.63 -7.14 -0.19
C CYS A 12 7.62 -7.28 0.97
N THR A 13 8.92 -7.26 0.67
CA THR A 13 10.01 -7.20 1.65
C THR A 13 10.52 -5.78 1.90
N GLU A 14 9.90 -4.77 1.27
CA GLU A 14 10.25 -3.37 1.47
C GLU A 14 9.62 -2.81 2.75
N PHE A 15 10.16 -1.69 3.21
CA PHE A 15 9.65 -0.96 4.36
C PHE A 15 8.71 0.17 3.92
N ALA A 16 7.64 0.34 4.67
CA ALA A 16 6.66 1.42 4.60
C ALA A 16 7.01 2.58 5.56
N ASP A 17 8.30 2.78 5.82
CA ASP A 17 8.80 3.89 6.61
C ASP A 17 8.55 5.23 5.98
N THR A 18 8.25 6.22 6.81
CA THR A 18 8.06 7.61 6.38
C THR A 18 9.34 8.15 5.73
N ALA A 19 10.51 7.74 6.22
CA ALA A 19 11.82 8.07 5.64
C ALA A 19 12.03 7.47 4.24
N LEU A 20 11.46 6.30 3.97
CA LEU A 20 11.53 5.61 2.67
C LEU A 20 10.34 5.97 1.76
N GLY A 21 9.45 6.86 2.21
CA GLY A 21 8.28 7.32 1.45
C GLY A 21 7.07 6.39 1.52
N GLY A 22 6.99 5.56 2.55
CA GLY A 22 5.82 4.74 2.85
C GLY A 22 4.58 5.58 3.17
N ARG A 23 3.41 5.06 2.81
CA ARG A 23 2.12 5.74 3.00
C ARG A 23 1.10 4.81 3.63
N SER A 24 0.15 5.40 4.32
CA SER A 24 -0.97 4.68 4.91
C SER A 24 -2.17 4.74 3.99
N ILE A 25 -2.75 3.59 3.68
CA ILE A 25 -4.01 3.44 2.92
C ILE A 25 -5.09 2.83 3.83
N ALA A 26 -6.35 3.01 3.46
CA ALA A 26 -7.46 2.37 4.17
C ALA A 26 -7.42 0.85 3.94
N PHE A 27 -7.77 0.06 4.95
CA PHE A 27 -7.82 -1.40 4.83
C PHE A 27 -8.77 -1.85 3.71
N ASP A 28 -10.00 -1.32 3.65
CA ASP A 28 -10.96 -1.59 2.56
C ASP A 28 -10.38 -1.40 1.16
N ASN A 29 -9.63 -0.31 0.95
CA ASN A 29 -9.01 -0.03 -0.33
C ASN A 29 -7.82 -0.95 -0.63
N ALA A 30 -7.14 -1.43 0.40
CA ALA A 30 -6.02 -2.33 0.24
C ALA A 30 -6.51 -3.75 -0.07
N VAL A 31 -7.56 -4.22 0.59
CA VAL A 31 -8.15 -5.54 0.32
C VAL A 31 -8.82 -5.64 -1.05
N ASP A 32 -9.29 -4.52 -1.59
CA ASP A 32 -9.79 -4.39 -2.98
C ASP A 32 -8.71 -4.69 -4.03
N VAL A 33 -7.45 -4.35 -3.75
CA VAL A 33 -6.31 -4.54 -4.67
C VAL A 33 -5.47 -5.77 -4.31
N TRP A 34 -5.37 -6.09 -3.02
CA TRP A 34 -4.58 -7.19 -2.49
C TRP A 34 -5.42 -7.99 -1.50
N GLU A 35 -5.91 -9.15 -1.93
CA GLU A 35 -6.81 -10.01 -1.15
C GLU A 35 -6.19 -10.64 0.11
N ASN A 36 -4.87 -10.47 0.32
CA ASN A 36 -4.11 -11.16 1.38
C ASN A 36 -3.41 -10.17 2.34
N ILE A 37 -4.05 -9.03 2.63
CA ILE A 37 -3.59 -8.10 3.66
C ILE A 37 -3.99 -8.64 5.05
N PRO A 38 -3.09 -8.72 6.03
CA PRO A 38 -3.43 -9.20 7.36
C PRO A 38 -4.47 -8.29 8.02
N GLU A 39 -5.60 -8.87 8.43
CA GLU A 39 -6.64 -8.24 9.25
C GLU A 39 -6.05 -7.85 10.61
N GLY A 40 -5.48 -6.65 10.73
CA GLY A 40 -4.83 -6.21 11.96
C GLY A 40 -5.01 -4.71 12.21
N PRO A 41 -4.74 -3.84 11.23
CA PRO A 41 -4.93 -2.40 11.41
C PRO A 41 -5.98 -1.81 10.45
N ARG A 42 -6.83 -0.93 10.98
CA ARG A 42 -7.80 -0.11 10.20
C ARG A 42 -7.14 0.69 9.05
N ARG A 43 -5.82 0.89 9.14
CA ARG A 43 -4.98 1.53 8.12
C ARG A 43 -3.74 0.71 7.87
N VAL A 44 -3.51 0.38 6.61
CA VAL A 44 -2.40 -0.44 6.18
C VAL A 44 -1.25 0.43 5.72
N LYS A 45 -0.02 0.16 6.20
CA LYS A 45 1.17 0.86 5.73
C LYS A 45 1.77 0.11 4.54
N VAL A 46 1.93 0.82 3.43
CA VAL A 46 2.49 0.30 2.19
C VAL A 46 3.73 1.09 1.79
N CYS A 47 4.70 0.42 1.17
CA CYS A 47 5.89 1.09 0.63
C CYS A 47 5.53 2.03 -0.53
N ARG A 48 6.47 2.86 -0.96
CA ARG A 48 6.26 3.81 -2.08
C ARG A 48 5.87 3.10 -3.39
N THR A 49 6.47 1.94 -3.65
CA THR A 49 6.24 1.13 -4.87
C THR A 49 4.81 0.61 -4.91
N HIS A 50 4.39 -0.07 -3.84
CA HIS A 50 3.03 -0.59 -3.71
C HIS A 50 1.98 0.50 -3.61
N TYR A 51 2.28 1.64 -2.96
CA TYR A 51 1.38 2.79 -3.00
C TYR A 51 1.13 3.31 -4.42
N LYS A 52 2.15 3.30 -5.27
CA LYS A 52 2.00 3.68 -6.68
C LYS A 52 1.22 2.61 -7.44
N GLU A 53 1.46 1.33 -7.17
CA GLU A 53 0.71 0.21 -7.76
C GLU A 53 -0.77 0.26 -7.39
N TRP A 54 -1.11 0.45 -6.11
CA TRP A 54 -2.47 0.67 -5.64
C TRP A 54 -3.13 1.86 -6.34
N LYS A 55 -2.44 2.99 -6.40
CA LYS A 55 -2.96 4.18 -7.08
C LYS A 55 -3.13 3.93 -8.58
N LYS A 56 -2.26 3.15 -9.21
CA LYS A 56 -2.39 2.77 -10.62
C LYS A 56 -3.58 1.84 -10.81
N SER A 57 -3.73 0.80 -10.00
CA SER A 57 -4.89 -0.10 -10.02
C SER A 57 -6.20 0.66 -9.84
N LYS A 58 -6.23 1.68 -8.97
CA LYS A 58 -7.39 2.57 -8.79
C LYS A 58 -7.60 3.59 -9.91
N LYS A 59 -6.56 3.98 -10.64
CA LYS A 59 -6.60 5.03 -11.67
C LYS A 59 -6.66 4.48 -13.09
N ASP A 60 -6.23 3.25 -13.34
CA ASP A 60 -6.48 2.53 -14.59
C ASP A 60 -8.00 2.37 -14.82
N ASP A 61 -8.80 2.33 -13.75
CA ASP A 61 -10.27 2.43 -13.81
C ASP A 61 -10.78 3.83 -14.27
N GLU A 62 -9.93 4.87 -14.20
CA GLU A 62 -10.27 6.26 -14.57
C GLU A 62 -9.48 6.81 -15.78
N THR A 63 -8.55 6.04 -16.38
CA THR A 63 -7.69 6.56 -17.47
C THR A 63 -7.81 5.73 -18.75
N GLU A 64 -9.04 5.58 -19.24
CA GLU A 64 -9.31 5.63 -20.68
C GLU A 64 -9.43 7.10 -21.10
N TRP A 65 -8.30 7.81 -21.27
CA TRP A 65 -8.14 8.92 -22.23
C TRP A 65 -6.74 9.55 -22.12
N SER A 66 -5.86 9.29 -23.09
CA SER A 66 -4.93 10.27 -23.71
C SER A 66 -4.36 9.69 -24.99
#